data_AF-A0A1Z4KIP4-F1
#
_entry.id   AF-A0A1Z4KIP4-F1
#
_cell.length_a   1.000
_cell.length_b   1.000
_cell.length_c   1.000
_cell.angle_alpha   90.00
_cell.angle_beta   90.00
_cell.angle_gamma   90.00
#
_symmetry.space_group_name_H-M   'P 1'
#
loop_
_entity.id
_entity.type
_entity.pdbx_description
1 polymer ?
#
loop_
_entity_poly.entity_id
_entity_poly.type
_entity_poly.pdbx_seq_one_letter_code
_entity_poly.pdbx_strand_id
1 'polypeptide(L)'
;MNNQKKTSRFDDLIDAARSRQQRDQPQSTPDKPTSQSKSTDPAYTRTTIYLPKQVHRQLKAAAASQERQMSDIVTELIEQWLEKKQGEELMTDDQ
;
A
#
# COMPACT_ATOMS: atom_id res chain seq x y z
N MET A 1 -38.98 39.80 -22.11
CA MET A 1 -38.21 39.75 -20.84
C MET A 1 -37.43 38.45 -20.79
N ASN A 2 -36.09 38.47 -20.88
CA ASN A 2 -35.27 37.25 -20.81
C ASN A 2 -34.55 37.16 -19.46
N ASN A 3 -35.08 36.37 -18.54
CA ASN A 3 -34.40 36.00 -17.30
C ASN A 3 -33.42 34.85 -17.59
N GLN A 4 -32.16 35.16 -17.90
CA GLN A 4 -31.10 34.16 -17.77
C GLN A 4 -30.72 34.08 -16.29
N LYS A 5 -31.24 33.05 -15.61
CA LYS A 5 -30.80 32.70 -14.26
C LYS A 5 -29.31 32.33 -14.35
N LYS A 6 -28.45 33.13 -13.72
CA LYS A 6 -27.02 32.81 -13.57
C LYS A 6 -26.91 31.61 -12.64
N THR A 7 -26.90 30.40 -13.20
CA THR A 7 -26.53 29.21 -12.43
C THR A 7 -25.05 29.31 -12.11
N SER A 8 -24.69 29.03 -10.85
CA SER A 8 -23.31 29.11 -10.42
C SER A 8 -22.52 28.01 -11.13
N ARG A 9 -21.25 28.28 -11.50
CA ARG A 9 -20.36 27.23 -12.04
C ARG A 9 -20.21 26.04 -11.08
N PHE A 10 -20.49 26.28 -9.80
CA PHE A 10 -20.53 25.25 -8.77
C PHE A 10 -21.74 24.32 -8.91
N ASP A 11 -22.91 24.85 -9.31
CA ASP A 11 -24.12 24.05 -9.51
C ASP A 11 -23.94 23.09 -10.69
N ASP A 12 -23.32 23.57 -11.77
CA ASP A 12 -23.03 22.74 -12.96
C ASP A 12 -22.08 21.58 -12.62
N LEU A 13 -21.10 21.80 -11.74
CA LEU A 13 -20.17 20.75 -11.29
C LEU A 13 -20.84 19.73 -10.37
N ILE A 14 -21.70 20.19 -9.45
CA ILE A 14 -22.46 19.32 -8.55
C ILE A 14 -23.44 18.45 -9.34
N ASP A 15 -24.11 19.02 -10.34
CA ASP A 15 -25.05 18.29 -11.18
C ASP A 15 -24.33 17.29 -12.09
N ALA A 16 -23.19 17.68 -12.66
CA ALA A 16 -22.33 16.77 -13.41
C ALA A 16 -21.86 15.57 -12.57
N ALA A 17 -21.47 15.79 -11.30
CA ALA A 17 -21.06 14.72 -10.39
C ALA A 17 -22.22 13.77 -10.07
N ARG A 18 -23.42 14.31 -9.84
CA ARG A 18 -24.63 13.51 -9.55
C ARG A 18 -25.05 12.67 -10.77
N SER A 19 -24.93 13.20 -11.99
CA SER A 19 -25.22 12.46 -13.22
C SER A 19 -24.28 11.26 -13.44
N ARG A 20 -23.01 11.36 -13.01
CA ARG A 20 -22.03 10.26 -13.11
C ARG A 20 -22.35 9.13 -12.15
N GLN A 21 -22.72 9.43 -10.91
CA GLN A 21 -23.13 8.40 -9.93
C GLN A 21 -24.34 7.58 -10.40
N GLN A 22 -25.23 8.17 -11.18
CA GLN A 22 -26.40 7.47 -11.71
C GLN A 22 -26.08 6.57 -12.92
N ARG A 23 -25.01 6.88 -13.66
CA ARG A 23 -24.58 6.10 -14.84
C ARG A 23 -23.65 4.94 -14.46
N ASP A 24 -22.84 5.13 -13.42
CA ASP A 24 -21.88 4.14 -12.92
C ASP A 24 -22.44 3.30 -11.77
N GLN A 25 -23.73 2.95 -11.76
CA GLN A 25 -24.16 1.82 -10.91
C GLN A 25 -23.48 0.56 -11.44
N PRO A 26 -22.49 0.00 -10.73
CA PRO A 26 -21.79 -1.17 -11.23
C PRO A 26 -22.78 -2.33 -11.20
N GLN A 27 -23.04 -2.94 -12.35
CA GLN A 27 -23.73 -4.23 -12.38
C GLN A 27 -22.89 -5.22 -11.57
N SER A 28 -23.52 -5.83 -10.57
CA SER A 28 -22.89 -6.83 -9.70
C SER A 28 -22.52 -8.06 -10.52
N THR A 29 -21.32 -8.07 -11.10
CA THR A 29 -20.70 -9.28 -11.61
C THR A 29 -20.23 -10.13 -10.42
N PRO A 30 -20.38 -11.47 -10.47
CA PRO A 30 -19.94 -12.34 -9.38
C PRO A 30 -18.44 -12.14 -9.10
N ASP A 31 -18.11 -11.95 -7.83
CA ASP A 31 -16.77 -11.71 -7.33
C ASP A 31 -15.80 -12.80 -7.81
N LYS A 32 -14.98 -12.44 -8.81
CA LYS A 32 -13.77 -13.19 -9.12
C LYS A 32 -12.89 -13.13 -7.86
N PRO A 33 -12.27 -14.24 -7.41
CA PRO A 33 -11.43 -14.23 -6.21
C PRO A 33 -10.38 -13.14 -6.38
N THR A 34 -10.51 -12.09 -5.59
CA THR A 34 -9.58 -10.98 -5.52
C THR A 34 -8.24 -11.59 -5.15
N SER A 35 -7.19 -11.30 -5.93
CA SER A 35 -5.87 -11.87 -5.64
C SER A 35 -5.56 -11.58 -4.19
N GLN A 36 -5.36 -12.63 -3.38
CA GLN A 36 -5.18 -12.49 -1.94
C GLN A 36 -4.03 -11.51 -1.71
N SER A 37 -4.37 -10.33 -1.21
CA SER A 37 -3.37 -9.32 -0.89
C SER A 37 -2.49 -9.87 0.25
N LYS A 38 -1.25 -9.38 0.40
CA LYS A 38 -0.38 -9.79 1.53
C LYS A 38 -1.05 -9.58 2.91
N SER A 39 -2.06 -8.72 3.01
CA SER A 39 -2.82 -8.50 4.25
C SER A 39 -3.86 -9.59 4.56
N THR A 40 -4.19 -10.44 3.58
CA THR A 40 -5.20 -11.52 3.68
C THR A 40 -4.55 -12.89 3.74
N ASP A 41 -3.25 -12.97 3.45
CA ASP A 41 -2.47 -14.20 3.53
C ASP A 41 -2.13 -14.53 5.00
N PRO A 42 -2.51 -15.70 5.53
CA PRO A 42 -2.25 -16.10 6.90
C PRO A 42 -0.75 -16.28 7.21
N ALA A 43 0.12 -16.41 6.21
CA ALA A 43 1.56 -16.48 6.41
C ALA A 43 2.21 -15.12 6.74
N TYR A 44 1.46 -14.01 6.63
CA TYR A 44 1.98 -12.66 6.84
C TYR A 44 1.33 -11.99 8.05
N THR A 45 2.16 -11.31 8.85
CA THR A 45 1.70 -10.38 9.89
C THR A 45 2.04 -8.95 9.48
N ARG A 46 1.08 -8.03 9.59
CA ARG A 46 1.31 -6.61 9.27
C ARG A 46 2.07 -5.93 10.39
N THR A 47 3.25 -5.41 10.06
CA THR A 47 4.09 -4.65 11.00
C THR A 47 4.26 -3.21 10.53
N THR A 48 4.07 -2.25 11.44
CA THR A 48 4.32 -0.83 11.19
C THR A 48 5.48 -0.37 12.07
N ILE A 49 6.53 0.18 11.47
CA ILE A 49 7.74 0.65 12.16
C ILE A 49 8.08 2.08 11.76
N TYR A 50 8.74 2.80 12.65
CA TYR A 50 9.31 4.10 12.34
C TYR A 50 10.71 3.95 11.73
N LEU A 51 10.93 4.60 10.59
CA LEU A 51 12.24 4.71 9.95
C LEU A 51 12.61 6.19 9.82
N PRO A 52 13.90 6.56 9.95
CA PRO A 52 14.36 7.90 9.61
C PRO A 52 13.97 8.24 8.16
N LYS A 53 13.50 9.48 7.93
CA LYS A 53 12.99 9.92 6.61
C LYS A 53 13.97 9.64 5.47
N GLN A 54 15.26 9.87 5.71
CA GLN A 54 16.30 9.63 4.73
C GLN A 54 16.42 8.15 4.35
N VAL A 55 16.41 7.26 5.35
CA VAL A 55 16.48 5.80 5.15
C VAL A 55 15.24 5.31 4.40
N HIS A 56 14.04 5.74 4.80
CA HIS A 56 12.80 5.39 4.10
C HIS A 56 12.83 5.83 2.62
N ARG A 57 13.33 7.04 2.33
CA ARG A 57 13.46 7.53 0.94
C ARG A 57 14.44 6.68 0.12
N GLN A 58 15.59 6.34 0.71
CA GLN A 58 16.59 5.49 0.05
C GLN A 58 16.04 4.09 -0.21
N LEU A 59 15.37 3.47 0.78
CA LEU A 59 14.73 2.17 0.63
C LEU A 59 13.69 2.20 -0.50
N LYS A 60 12.83 3.21 -0.54
CA LYS A 60 11.84 3.36 -1.60
C LYS A 60 12.48 3.49 -2.98
N ALA A 61 13.55 4.29 -3.10
CA ALA A 61 14.27 4.45 -4.36
C ALA A 61 14.94 3.15 -4.81
N ALA A 62 15.60 2.44 -3.89
CA ALA A 62 16.23 1.15 -4.16
C ALA A 62 15.19 0.10 -4.60
N ALA A 63 14.07 -0.01 -3.87
CA ALA A 63 12.97 -0.91 -4.20
C ALA A 63 12.41 -0.65 -5.60
N ALA A 64 12.19 0.63 -5.96
CA ALA A 64 11.76 1.00 -7.30
C ALA A 64 12.79 0.65 -8.37
N SER A 65 14.08 0.89 -8.12
CA SER A 65 15.15 0.59 -9.08
C SER A 65 15.36 -0.90 -9.33
N GLN A 66 15.06 -1.74 -8.34
CA GLN A 66 15.22 -3.19 -8.41
C GLN A 66 13.92 -3.92 -8.78
N GLU A 67 12.82 -3.19 -9.00
CA GLU A 67 11.48 -3.76 -9.21
C GLU A 67 11.05 -4.72 -8.08
N ARG A 68 11.50 -4.45 -6.84
CA ARG A 68 11.23 -5.26 -5.65
C ARG A 68 10.24 -4.56 -4.71
N GLN A 69 9.51 -5.35 -3.93
CA GLN A 69 8.69 -4.81 -2.84
C GLN A 69 9.57 -4.44 -1.64
N MET A 70 9.29 -3.30 -1.01
CA MET A 70 10.00 -2.87 0.20
C MET A 70 9.86 -3.88 1.34
N SER A 71 8.71 -4.57 1.45
CA SER A 71 8.50 -5.62 2.46
C SER A 71 9.54 -6.73 2.33
N ASP A 72 9.85 -7.14 1.11
CA ASP A 72 10.69 -8.32 0.87
C ASP A 72 12.15 -7.99 1.18
N ILE A 73 12.58 -6.76 0.85
CA ILE A 73 13.91 -6.23 1.22
C ILE A 73 14.04 -6.16 2.75
N VAL A 74 13.01 -5.67 3.45
CA VAL A 74 13.04 -5.56 4.92
C VAL A 74 13.04 -6.94 5.57
N THR A 75 12.23 -7.89 5.08
CA THR A 75 12.22 -9.27 5.56
C THR A 75 13.60 -9.91 5.43
N GLU A 76 14.22 -9.84 4.25
CA GLU A 76 15.56 -10.40 4.00
C GLU A 76 16.62 -9.82 4.96
N LEU A 77 16.60 -8.50 5.18
CA LEU A 77 17.52 -7.85 6.13
C LEU A 77 17.28 -8.30 7.58
N ILE A 78 16.02 -8.52 7.98
CA ILE A 78 15.68 -9.01 9.31
C ILE A 78 16.12 -10.47 9.48
N GLU A 79 15.90 -11.33 8.48
CA GLU A 79 16.33 -12.72 8.48
C GLU A 79 17.86 -12.82 8.63
N GLN A 80 18.61 -12.08 7.83
CA GLN A 80 20.08 -12.01 7.95
C GLN A 80 20.54 -11.54 9.34
N TRP A 81 19.85 -10.57 9.93
CA TRP A 81 20.16 -10.09 11.27
C TRP A 81 19.87 -11.16 12.35
N LEU A 82 18.76 -11.90 12.22
CA LEU A 82 18.39 -12.99 13.12
C LEU A 82 19.35 -14.18 13.01
N GLU A 83 19.72 -14.58 11.80
CA GLU A 83 20.69 -15.66 11.55
C GLU A 83 22.04 -15.36 12.22
N LYS A 84 22.53 -14.12 12.07
CA LYS A 84 23.76 -13.69 12.72
C LYS A 84 23.68 -13.80 14.25
N LYS A 85 22.51 -13.48 14.84
CA LYS A 85 22.30 -13.56 16.29
C LYS A 85 22.28 -14.98 16.80
N GLN A 86 21.61 -15.89 16.09
CA GLN A 86 21.57 -17.31 16.46
C GLN A 86 22.94 -17.97 16.34
N GLY A 87 23.76 -17.57 15.36
CA GLY A 87 25.14 -18.02 15.23
C GLY A 87 26.07 -17.52 16.37
N GLU A 88 25.79 -16.35 16.94
CA GLU A 88 26.53 -15.81 18.10
C GLU A 88 26.18 -16.57 19.40
N GLU A 89 24.93 -16.96 19.60
CA GLU A 89 24.51 -17.72 20.80
C GLU A 89 25.14 -19.12 20.86
N LEU A 90 25.28 -19.81 19.71
CA LEU A 90 25.92 -21.13 19.65
C LEU A 90 27.43 -21.14 19.89
N MET A 91 28.09 -19.98 19.89
CA MET A 91 29.53 -19.86 20.20
C MET A 91 29.81 -19.46 21.66
N THR A 92 28.78 -19.19 22.45
CA THR A 92 28.95 -18.69 23.83
C THR A 92 28.87 -19.81 24.89
N ASP A 93 28.48 -21.04 24.50
CA ASP A 93 28.40 -22.20 25.40
C ASP A 93 29.72 -22.98 25.57
N ASP A 94 30.82 -22.53 24.96
CA ASP A 94 32.15 -23.18 25.01
C ASP A 94 33.18 -22.43 25.91
N GLN A 95 32.74 -21.69 26.93
CA GLN A 95 33.62 -21.09 27.96
C GLN A 95 33.26 -21.50 29.39
#